data_AF-A0A5C8CLE3-F1
#
_entry.id   AF-A0A5C8CLE3-F1
#
_cell.length_a   1.000
_cell.length_b   1.000
_cell.length_c   1.000
_cell.angle_alpha   90.00
_cell.angle_beta   90.00
_cell.angle_gamma   90.00
#
_symmetry.space_group_name_H-M   'P 1'
#
loop_
_entity.id
_entity.type
_entity.pdbx_description
1 polymer ?
#
loop_
_entity_poly.entity_id
_entity_poly.type
_entity_poly.pdbx_seq_one_letter_code
_entity_poly.pdbx_strand_id
1 'polypeptide(L)' 'MMSEYEKKEIYQYDKQITLKEERQEGRKEGIKDEKYSIAKSLKQMNMDNASISKATGLPIEEIEKL' A
#
# COMPACT_ATOMS: atom_id res chain seq x y z
N MET A 1 -28.09 -28.22 12.68
CA MET A 1 -26.66 -28.08 13.05
C MET A 1 -25.86 -28.20 11.77
N MET A 2 -24.96 -27.25 11.46
CA MET A 2 -24.18 -27.35 10.22
C MET A 2 -23.30 -28.60 10.24
N SER A 3 -23.23 -29.28 9.11
CA SER A 3 -22.35 -30.43 8.90
C SER A 3 -20.88 -30.01 8.99
N GLU A 4 -20.00 -30.96 9.28
CA GLU A 4 -18.55 -30.70 9.29
C GLU A 4 -18.04 -30.25 7.92
N TYR A 5 -18.69 -30.69 6.85
CA TYR A 5 -18.40 -30.27 5.49
C TYR A 5 -18.68 -28.78 5.28
N GLU A 6 -19.88 -28.30 5.66
CA GLU A 6 -20.26 -26.88 5.55
C GLU A 6 -19.34 -25.99 6.39
N LYS A 7 -18.98 -26.42 7.61
CA LYS A 7 -18.00 -25.69 8.45
C LYS A 7 -16.63 -25.57 7.78
N LYS A 8 -16.18 -26.63 7.10
CA LYS A 8 -14.90 -26.63 6.39
C LYS A 8 -14.93 -25.70 5.19
N GLU A 9 -16.00 -25.70 4.41
CA GLU A 9 -16.13 -24.79 3.26
C GLU A 9 -16.11 -23.32 3.67
N ILE A 10 -16.87 -22.96 4.70
CA ILE A 10 -16.92 -21.59 5.24
C ILE A 10 -15.52 -21.16 5.69
N TYR A 11 -14.82 -21.99 6.46
CA TYR A 11 -13.47 -21.68 6.91
C TYR A 11 -12.47 -21.48 5.75
N GLN A 12 -12.54 -22.31 4.70
CA GLN A 12 -11.67 -22.15 3.53
C GLN A 12 -12.01 -20.86 2.76
N TYR A 13 -13.28 -20.52 2.65
CA TYR A 13 -13.75 -19.31 1.99
C TYR A 13 -13.28 -18.06 2.74
N ASP A 14 -13.49 -18.01 4.05
CA ASP A 14 -13.05 -16.92 4.92
C ASP A 14 -11.53 -16.73 4.81
N LYS A 15 -10.76 -17.81 4.89
CA LYS A 15 -9.30 -17.77 4.74
C LYS A 15 -8.87 -17.20 3.38
N GLN A 16 -9.58 -17.53 2.30
CA GLN A 16 -9.27 -16.99 0.97
C GLN A 16 -9.55 -15.49 0.89
N ILE A 17 -10.63 -15.02 1.50
CA ILE A 17 -10.94 -13.58 1.58
C ILE A 17 -9.86 -12.85 2.36
N THR A 18 -9.54 -13.31 3.57
CA THR A 18 -8.52 -12.66 4.42
C THR A 18 -7.18 -12.57 3.71
N LEU A 19 -6.70 -13.65 3.09
CA LEU A 19 -5.44 -13.63 2.33
C LEU A 19 -5.48 -12.66 1.14
N LYS A 20 -6.64 -12.48 0.50
CA LYS A 20 -6.79 -11.54 -0.61
C LYS A 20 -6.74 -10.10 -0.11
N GLU A 21 -7.37 -9.81 1.02
CA GLU A 21 -7.35 -8.50 1.67
C GLU A 21 -5.94 -8.14 2.14
N GLU A 22 -5.26 -9.03 2.86
CA GLU A 22 -3.88 -8.84 3.31
C GLU A 22 -2.93 -8.56 2.13
N ARG A 23 -3.06 -9.29 1.02
CA ARG A 23 -2.27 -9.03 -0.20
C ARG A 23 -2.61 -7.71 -0.88
N GLN A 24 -3.83 -7.21 -0.75
CA GLN A 24 -4.19 -5.90 -1.27
C GLN A 24 -3.62 -4.79 -0.38
N GLU A 25 -3.70 -4.94 0.94
CA GLU A 25 -3.10 -4.01 1.89
C GLU A 25 -1.59 -3.93 1.73
N GLY A 26 -0.88 -5.07 1.72
CA GLY A 26 0.56 -5.10 1.52
C GLY A 26 1.01 -4.46 0.19
N ARG A 27 0.21 -4.57 -0.88
CA ARG A 27 0.48 -3.85 -2.14
C ARG A 27 0.28 -2.35 -2.01
N LYS A 28 -0.77 -1.90 -1.30
CA LYS A 28 -1.00 -0.46 -1.05
C LYS A 28 0.11 0.15 -0.21
N GLU A 29 0.54 -0.54 0.84
CA GLU A 29 1.66 -0.13 1.70
C GLU A 29 2.96 -0.07 0.90
N GLY A 30 3.29 -1.10 0.12
CA GLY A 30 4.49 -1.10 -0.72
C GLY A 30 4.52 0.04 -1.73
N ILE A 31 3.40 0.35 -2.40
CA ILE A 31 3.30 1.50 -3.32
C ILE A 31 3.49 2.81 -2.57
N LYS A 32 2.95 2.93 -1.35
CA LYS A 32 3.11 4.14 -0.53
C LYS A 32 4.59 4.32 -0.15
N ASP A 33 5.23 3.27 0.36
CA ASP A 33 6.63 3.29 0.77
C ASP A 33 7.57 3.60 -0.40
N GLU A 34 7.30 3.04 -1.58
CA GLU A 34 8.04 3.33 -2.81
C GLU A 34 7.94 4.83 -3.17
N LYS A 35 6.74 5.41 -3.15
CA LYS A 35 6.55 6.85 -3.43
C LYS A 35 7.36 7.73 -2.47
N TYR A 36 7.35 7.42 -1.18
CA TYR A 36 8.14 8.17 -0.18
C TYR A 36 9.64 7.98 -0.36
N SER A 37 10.09 6.77 -0.71
CA SER A 37 11.50 6.47 -0.97
C SER A 37 12.02 7.25 -2.18
N ILE A 38 11.23 7.29 -3.27
CA ILE A 38 11.53 8.10 -4.46
C ILE A 38 11.55 9.58 -4.09
N ALA A 39 10.53 10.08 -3.37
CA ALA A 39 10.48 11.49 -2.97
C ALA A 39 11.70 11.91 -2.15
N LYS A 40 12.14 11.10 -1.18
CA LYS A 40 13.36 11.35 -0.39
C LYS A 40 14.60 11.41 -1.26
N SER A 41 14.74 10.47 -2.20
CA SER A 41 15.86 10.42 -3.14
C SER A 41 15.90 11.68 -4.02
N LEU A 42 14.77 12.09 -4.58
CA LEU A 42 14.68 13.30 -5.42
C LEU A 42 14.95 14.58 -4.61
N LYS A 43 14.50 14.64 -3.35
CA LYS A 43 14.78 15.75 -2.44
C LYS A 43 16.28 15.85 -2.12
N GLN A 44 16.96 14.73 -1.90
CA GLN A 44 18.42 14.68 -1.75
C GLN A 44 19.17 15.15 -3.00
N MET A 45 18.57 14.99 -4.18
CA MET A 45 19.09 15.52 -5.44
C MET A 45 18.76 17.01 -5.65
N ASN A 46 18.23 17.70 -4.64
CA ASN A 46 17.81 19.11 -4.67
C ASN A 46 16.75 19.42 -5.75
N MET A 47 15.88 18.46 -6.08
CA MET A 47 14.72 18.76 -6.91
C MET A 47 13.70 19.60 -6.15
N ASP A 48 12.97 20.45 -6.86
CA ASP A 48 11.91 21.26 -6.28
C ASP A 48 10.69 20.41 -5.90
N ASN A 49 9.97 20.83 -4.86
CA ASN A 49 8.84 20.07 -4.32
C ASN A 49 7.70 19.87 -5.34
N ALA A 50 7.53 20.79 -6.30
CA ALA A 50 6.48 20.67 -7.32
C ALA A 50 6.82 19.55 -8.33
N SER A 51 8.08 19.46 -8.76
CA SER A 51 8.57 18.37 -9.60
C SER A 51 8.49 17.02 -8.88
N ILE A 52 8.85 16.96 -7.60
CA ILE A 52 8.74 15.74 -6.79
C ILE A 52 7.27 15.32 -6.64
N SER A 53 6.36 16.27 -6.39
CA SER A 53 4.92 16.01 -6.29
C SER A 53 4.37 15.44 -7.59
N LYS A 54 4.78 16.00 -8.73
CA LYS A 54 4.38 15.51 -10.05
C LYS A 54 4.92 14.09 -10.34
N ALA A 55 6.15 13.78 -9.92
CA ALA A 55 6.77 12.48 -10.17
C ALA A 55 6.20 11.35 -9.27
N THR A 56 5.90 11.67 -8.01
CA THR A 56 5.51 10.65 -7.00
C THR A 56 4.00 10.60 -6.76
N GLY A 57 3.27 11.66 -7.12
CA GLY A 57 1.87 11.84 -6.80
C GLY A 57 1.61 12.12 -5.31
N LEU A 58 2.65 12.43 -4.52
CA LEU A 58 2.50 12.88 -3.14
C LEU A 58 2.12 14.36 -3.10
N PRO A 59 1.32 14.81 -2.12
CA PRO A 59 1.02 16.22 -1.94
C PRO A 59 2.29 16.98 -1.51
N ILE A 60 2.37 18.25 -1.91
CA ILE A 60 3.53 19.11 -1.61
C ILE A 60 3.79 19.19 -0.11
N GLU A 61 2.73 19.28 0.71
CA GLU A 61 2.84 19.32 2.19
C GLU A 61 3.53 18.08 2.77
N GLU A 62 3.33 16.90 2.18
CA GLU A 62 4.02 15.69 2.63
C GLU A 62 5.49 15.71 2.21
N ILE A 63 5.79 16.22 1.02
CA ILE A 63 7.16 16.34 0.51
C ILE A 63 7.96 17.35 1.33
N GLU A 64 7.34 18.44 1.77
CA GLU A 64 7.97 19.44 2.66
C GLU A 64 8.39 18.84 4.00
N LYS A 65 7.60 17.89 4.53
CA LYS A 65 7.86 17.19 5.80
C LYS A 65 8.89 16.06 5.70
N LEU A 66 9.25 15.60 4.49
CA LEU A 66 10.25 14.54 4.28
C LEU A 66 11.68 14.98 4.57
#